data_AF-A0A8T3PSA7-F1
#
_entry.id   AF-A0A8T3PSA7-F1
#
_cell.length_a   1.000
_cell.length_b   1.000
_cell.length_c   1.000
_cell.angle_alpha   90.00
_cell.angle_beta   90.00
_cell.angle_gamma   90.00
#
_symmetry.space_group_name_H-M   'P 1'
#
loop_
_entity.id
_entity.type
_entity.pdbx_description
1 polymer ?
#
loop_
_entity_poly.entity_id
_entity_poly.type
_entity_poly.pdbx_seq_one_letter_code
_entity_poly.pdbx_strand_id
1 'polypeptide(L)'
;MAKIVKAQHPERGRGRRGRRRPLDAASRGHLGLPEDRGEGAAYNLDALCVFLEINTWHYRCVKAKAISTAGLGFDFVVPEGVEAPKPENKQILKEFFNHPNDEMTWGEILQNVLTDFEALGNGYFEVLRNRFGADRPTAIYRKSFPTLYEPRRGGVPNEV
;
A
#
# COMPACT_ATOMS: atom_id res chain seq x y z
N MET A 1 8.62 6.64 -13.80
CA MET A 1 7.89 5.52 -13.18
C MET A 1 8.93 4.57 -12.58
N ALA A 2 9.10 4.55 -11.25
CA ALA A 2 10.10 3.71 -10.60
C ALA A 2 9.48 2.36 -10.20
N LYS A 3 10.13 1.25 -10.56
CA LYS A 3 9.75 -0.10 -10.11
C LYS A 3 10.60 -0.48 -8.91
N ILE A 4 9.95 -0.99 -7.86
CA ILE A 4 10.61 -1.63 -6.72
C ILE A 4 10.77 -3.11 -7.07
N VAL A 5 12.00 -3.64 -7.00
CA VAL A 5 12.29 -5.06 -7.25
C VAL A 5 12.88 -5.68 -5.99
N LYS A 6 12.32 -6.81 -5.55
CA LYS A 6 12.78 -7.59 -4.40
C LYS A 6 13.91 -8.54 -4.82
N ALA A 7 15.00 -8.57 -4.07
CA ALA A 7 16.13 -9.48 -4.32
C ALA A 7 15.73 -10.95 -4.12
N GLN A 8 16.16 -11.83 -5.04
CA GLN A 8 15.96 -13.28 -4.97
C GLN A 8 17.26 -13.99 -4.56
N HIS A 9 17.15 -15.00 -3.69
CA HIS A 9 18.23 -15.92 -3.30
C HIS A 9 18.21 -17.19 -4.18
N PRO A 10 19.34 -17.88 -4.43
CA PRO A 10 19.39 -18.99 -5.38
C PRO A 10 18.89 -20.33 -4.79
N GLU A 11 18.17 -21.08 -5.63
CA GLU A 11 17.49 -22.35 -5.39
C GLU A 11 18.44 -23.56 -5.28
N ARG A 12 18.11 -24.53 -4.41
CA ARG A 12 18.61 -25.91 -4.43
C ARG A 12 17.42 -26.89 -4.53
N GLY A 13 17.33 -27.65 -5.62
CA GLY A 13 16.30 -28.69 -5.87
C GLY A 13 16.50 -29.97 -5.03
N ARG A 14 15.67 -31.02 -5.07
CA ARG A 14 14.55 -31.50 -5.90
C ARG A 14 13.66 -32.43 -5.04
N GLY A 15 12.35 -32.53 -5.33
CA GLY A 15 11.54 -33.66 -4.82
C GLY A 15 10.04 -33.62 -5.15
N ARG A 16 9.60 -34.60 -5.96
CA ARG A 16 8.22 -35.05 -6.28
C ARG A 16 7.28 -34.11 -7.07
N ARG A 17 7.11 -34.44 -8.35
CA ARG A 17 6.15 -33.86 -9.31
C ARG A 17 4.70 -34.24 -8.94
N GLY A 18 4.02 -33.38 -8.20
CA GLY A 18 2.58 -33.17 -8.41
C GLY A 18 2.42 -32.16 -9.55
N ARG A 19 1.55 -32.43 -10.55
CA ARG A 19 1.21 -31.45 -11.60
C ARG A 19 0.60 -30.21 -10.93
N ARG A 20 1.42 -29.23 -10.58
CA ARG A 20 0.96 -27.88 -10.25
C ARG A 20 0.59 -27.24 -11.57
N ARG A 21 -0.71 -27.03 -11.79
CA ARG A 21 -1.17 -26.07 -12.79
C ARG A 21 -0.50 -24.71 -12.49
N PRO A 22 -0.05 -23.96 -13.50
CA PRO A 22 0.39 -22.59 -13.27
C PRO A 22 -0.73 -21.86 -12.53
N LEU A 23 -0.43 -21.22 -11.41
CA LEU A 23 -1.34 -20.22 -10.87
C LEU A 23 -1.28 -19.05 -11.86
N ASP A 24 -2.16 -19.07 -12.84
CA ASP A 24 -2.37 -17.94 -13.71
C ASP A 24 -2.79 -16.76 -12.83
N ALA A 25 -2.15 -15.61 -13.01
CA ALA A 25 -2.51 -14.35 -12.34
C ALA A 25 -3.98 -13.95 -12.60
N ALA A 26 -4.63 -14.58 -13.56
CA ALA A 26 -6.06 -14.50 -13.85
C ALA A 26 -6.96 -15.28 -12.87
N SER A 27 -6.41 -16.11 -12.00
CA SER A 27 -7.22 -16.92 -11.05
C SER A 27 -7.82 -16.10 -9.90
N ARG A 28 -7.43 -14.82 -9.76
CA ARG A 28 -8.12 -13.87 -8.86
C ARG A 28 -9.43 -13.32 -9.45
N GLY A 29 -9.73 -13.60 -10.72
CA GLY A 29 -10.94 -13.11 -11.41
C GLY A 29 -12.16 -14.04 -11.34
N HIS A 30 -12.12 -15.16 -10.61
CA HIS A 30 -13.21 -16.14 -10.59
C HIS A 30 -14.01 -16.20 -9.28
N LEU A 31 -13.97 -15.13 -8.49
CA LEU A 31 -15.16 -14.77 -7.71
C LEU A 31 -15.97 -13.91 -8.67
N GLY A 32 -17.03 -14.50 -9.24
CA GLY A 32 -18.02 -13.77 -10.02
C GLY A 32 -18.68 -12.72 -9.12
N LEU A 33 -18.02 -11.58 -8.96
CA LEU A 33 -18.63 -10.39 -8.42
C LEU A 33 -19.48 -9.81 -9.55
N PRO A 34 -20.79 -9.63 -9.33
CA PRO A 34 -21.65 -9.04 -10.34
C PRO A 34 -21.07 -7.69 -10.73
N GLU A 35 -20.83 -7.50 -12.03
CA GLU A 35 -20.56 -6.18 -12.57
C GLU A 35 -21.81 -5.32 -12.35
N ASP A 36 -21.57 -4.13 -11.82
CA ASP A 36 -22.45 -2.96 -11.90
C ASP A 36 -23.71 -2.97 -11.01
N ARG A 37 -23.52 -2.63 -9.73
CA ARG A 37 -24.36 -1.68 -8.98
C ARG A 37 -23.51 -0.91 -7.97
N GLY A 38 -23.63 0.41 -7.95
CA GLY A 38 -23.03 1.28 -6.95
C GLY A 38 -23.68 1.14 -5.56
N GLU A 39 -23.56 -0.02 -4.92
CA GLU A 39 -24.04 -0.28 -3.56
C GLU A 39 -23.05 -1.17 -2.79
N GLY A 40 -22.32 -0.56 -1.85
CA GLY A 40 -21.60 -1.24 -0.76
C GLY A 40 -20.26 -1.87 -1.13
N ALA A 41 -19.21 -1.59 -0.35
CA ALA A 41 -17.99 -2.39 -0.39
C ALA A 41 -18.35 -3.89 -0.26
N ALA A 42 -17.65 -4.76 -1.00
CA ALA A 42 -17.93 -6.20 -1.03
C ALA A 42 -17.89 -6.89 0.37
N TYR A 43 -17.36 -6.20 1.38
CA TYR A 43 -17.34 -6.61 2.79
C TYR A 43 -17.71 -5.42 3.70
N ASN A 44 -18.26 -5.72 4.87
CA ASN A 44 -18.45 -4.73 5.92
C ASN A 44 -17.10 -4.40 6.56
N LEU A 45 -16.54 -3.25 6.20
CA LEU A 45 -15.20 -2.84 6.61
C LEU A 45 -15.12 -2.48 8.10
N ASP A 46 -16.20 -1.99 8.70
CA ASP A 46 -16.27 -1.75 10.16
C ASP A 46 -16.18 -3.07 10.92
N ALA A 47 -16.87 -4.12 10.44
CA ALA A 47 -16.77 -5.46 11.04
C ALA A 47 -15.35 -6.03 10.94
N LEU A 48 -14.62 -5.74 9.86
CA LEU A 48 -13.23 -6.17 9.70
C LEU A 48 -12.27 -5.38 10.61
N CYS A 49 -12.51 -4.08 10.83
CA CYS A 49 -11.79 -3.29 11.84
C CYS A 49 -11.99 -3.89 13.23
N VAL A 50 -13.23 -4.17 13.62
CA VAL A 50 -13.54 -4.82 14.91
C VAL A 50 -12.86 -6.20 14.98
N PHE A 51 -12.87 -6.97 13.89
CA PHE A 51 -12.22 -8.28 13.87
C PHE A 51 -10.71 -8.21 14.12
N LEU A 52 -10.04 -7.19 13.57
CA LEU A 52 -8.64 -6.92 13.85
C LEU A 52 -8.39 -6.62 15.34
N GLU A 53 -9.31 -5.92 16.00
CA GLU A 53 -9.18 -5.51 17.40
C GLU A 53 -9.46 -6.66 18.38
N ILE A 54 -10.48 -7.50 18.11
CA ILE A 54 -10.91 -8.54 19.06
C ILE A 54 -10.10 -9.83 18.97
N ASN A 55 -9.54 -10.16 17.80
CA ASN A 55 -8.86 -11.44 17.59
C ASN A 55 -7.35 -11.30 17.73
N THR A 56 -6.82 -11.76 18.86
CA THR A 56 -5.39 -11.67 19.21
C THR A 56 -4.48 -12.40 18.22
N TRP A 57 -4.90 -13.55 17.68
CA TRP A 57 -4.14 -14.32 16.71
C TRP A 57 -4.07 -13.59 15.36
N HIS A 58 -5.22 -13.11 14.90
CA HIS A 58 -5.30 -12.36 13.65
C HIS A 58 -4.47 -11.08 13.73
N TYR A 59 -4.63 -10.29 14.80
CA TYR A 59 -3.82 -9.09 15.04
C TYR A 59 -2.32 -9.37 14.97
N ARG A 60 -1.85 -10.41 15.68
CA ARG A 60 -0.43 -10.78 15.71
C ARG A 60 0.07 -11.19 14.32
N CYS A 61 -0.70 -11.99 13.57
CA CYS A 61 -0.33 -12.39 12.22
C CYS A 61 -0.25 -11.20 11.26
N VAL A 62 -1.23 -10.30 11.30
CA VAL A 62 -1.25 -9.07 10.50
C VAL A 62 -0.03 -8.20 10.81
N LYS A 63 0.22 -7.92 12.11
CA LYS A 63 1.36 -7.10 12.54
C LYS A 63 2.69 -7.73 12.14
N ALA A 64 2.86 -9.03 12.36
CA ALA A 64 4.08 -9.73 11.98
C ALA A 64 4.34 -9.60 10.47
N LYS A 65 3.33 -9.82 9.64
CA LYS A 65 3.47 -9.73 8.18
C LYS A 65 3.78 -8.30 7.71
N ALA A 66 3.10 -7.30 8.27
CA ALA A 66 3.33 -5.90 7.95
C ALA A 66 4.76 -5.47 8.32
N ILE A 67 5.21 -5.78 9.54
CA ILE A 67 6.55 -5.46 10.04
C ILE A 67 7.62 -6.20 9.23
N SER A 68 7.44 -7.49 8.97
CA SER A 68 8.41 -8.27 8.17
C SER A 68 8.54 -7.77 6.73
N THR A 69 7.54 -7.09 6.20
CA THR A 69 7.59 -6.52 4.85
C THR A 69 8.18 -5.10 4.86
N ALA A 70 7.68 -4.22 5.73
CA ALA A 70 8.17 -2.84 5.83
C ALA A 70 9.59 -2.76 6.39
N GLY A 71 9.96 -3.66 7.29
CA GLY A 71 11.26 -3.71 7.96
C GLY A 71 12.42 -4.20 7.09
N LEU A 72 12.17 -4.68 5.86
CA LEU A 72 13.24 -5.04 4.91
C LEU A 72 14.00 -3.83 4.37
N GLY A 73 13.43 -2.63 4.51
CA GLY A 73 13.94 -1.42 3.89
C GLY A 73 13.62 -1.35 2.39
N PHE A 74 14.11 -0.29 1.76
CA PHE A 74 13.91 -0.03 0.34
C PHE A 74 15.16 0.62 -0.27
N ASP A 75 15.34 0.45 -1.57
CA ASP A 75 16.30 1.22 -2.35
C ASP A 75 15.71 1.57 -3.71
N PHE A 76 16.19 2.67 -4.29
CA PHE A 76 15.79 3.10 -5.62
C PHE A 76 16.73 2.53 -6.67
N VAL A 77 16.14 1.86 -7.65
CA VAL A 77 16.83 1.33 -8.82
C VAL A 77 16.58 2.27 -10.01
N VAL A 78 17.62 2.47 -10.81
CA VAL A 78 17.51 3.23 -12.05
C VAL A 78 16.59 2.47 -13.02
N PRO A 79 15.58 3.11 -13.62
CA PRO A 79 14.75 2.46 -14.62
C PRO A 79 15.57 2.00 -15.84
N GLU A 80 15.14 0.89 -16.45
CA GLU A 80 15.72 0.41 -17.71
C GLU A 80 15.61 1.49 -18.81
N GLY A 81 16.67 1.67 -19.60
CA GLY A 81 16.72 2.63 -20.70
C GLY A 81 17.18 4.05 -20.33
N VAL A 82 17.59 4.29 -19.09
CA VAL A 82 18.23 5.56 -18.69
C VAL A 82 19.75 5.44 -18.83
N GLU A 83 20.33 6.05 -19.87
CA GLU A 83 21.78 5.95 -20.15
C GLU A 83 22.65 6.76 -19.18
N ALA A 84 22.15 7.89 -18.68
CA ALA A 84 22.87 8.79 -17.78
C ALA A 84 22.05 9.08 -16.51
N PRO A 85 21.99 8.13 -15.55
CA PRO A 85 21.31 8.35 -14.29
C PRO A 85 22.04 9.42 -13.47
N LYS A 86 21.29 10.44 -13.06
CA LYS A 86 21.77 11.50 -12.17
C LYS A 86 21.77 10.99 -10.72
N PRO A 87 22.93 10.84 -10.06
CA PRO A 87 22.99 10.39 -8.66
C PRO A 87 22.17 11.27 -7.72
N GLU A 88 22.03 12.55 -8.04
CA GLU A 88 21.27 13.55 -7.29
C GLU A 88 19.80 13.17 -7.18
N ASN A 89 19.22 12.58 -8.24
CA ASN A 89 17.82 12.15 -8.22
C ASN A 89 17.59 11.03 -7.21
N LYS A 90 18.54 10.10 -7.09
CA LYS A 90 18.48 9.02 -6.10
C LYS A 90 18.57 9.58 -4.68
N GLN A 91 19.43 10.57 -4.47
CA GLN A 91 19.58 11.23 -3.17
C GLN A 91 18.30 11.99 -2.78
N ILE A 92 17.71 12.75 -3.71
CA ILE A 92 16.44 13.46 -3.47
C ILE A 92 15.31 12.49 -3.10
N LEU A 93 15.21 11.35 -3.78
CA LEU A 93 14.22 10.32 -3.45
C LEU A 93 14.48 9.70 -2.08
N LYS A 94 15.74 9.42 -1.74
CA LYS A 94 16.11 8.89 -0.41
C LYS A 94 15.75 9.86 0.70
N GLU A 95 16.05 11.15 0.54
CA GLU A 95 15.71 12.18 1.51
C GLU A 95 14.19 12.28 1.71
N PHE A 96 13.43 12.34 0.62
CA PHE A 96 11.98 12.40 0.67
C PHE A 96 11.37 11.14 1.32
N PHE A 97 11.82 9.95 0.94
CA PHE A 97 11.28 8.72 1.50
C PHE A 97 11.83 8.39 2.90
N ASN A 98 12.94 8.96 3.36
CA ASN A 98 13.32 8.74 4.77
C ASN A 98 12.33 9.39 5.73
N HIS A 99 11.82 10.57 5.37
CA HIS A 99 10.86 11.34 6.19
C HIS A 99 9.78 12.00 5.30
N PRO A 100 8.80 11.21 4.78
CA PRO A 100 7.82 11.72 3.82
C PRO A 100 6.86 12.77 4.38
N ASN A 101 6.75 12.91 5.70
CA ASN A 101 6.02 13.96 6.39
C ASN A 101 6.65 14.15 7.77
N ASP A 102 6.30 15.20 8.53
CA ASP A 102 6.94 15.54 9.81
C ASP A 102 6.63 14.58 10.97
N GLU A 103 5.68 13.66 10.80
CA GLU A 103 5.17 12.79 11.87
C GLU A 103 5.74 11.37 11.80
N MET A 104 6.03 10.85 10.61
CA MET A 104 6.33 9.44 10.38
C MET A 104 7.40 9.23 9.31
N THR A 105 8.28 8.26 9.56
CA THR A 105 9.18 7.69 8.55
C THR A 105 8.39 6.88 7.52
N TRP A 106 8.98 6.66 6.33
CA TRP A 106 8.34 5.79 5.33
C TRP A 106 8.13 4.37 5.82
N GLY A 107 9.03 3.84 6.63
CA GLY A 107 8.88 2.50 7.20
C GLY A 107 7.60 2.39 8.04
N GLU A 108 7.31 3.41 8.85
CA GLU A 108 6.11 3.45 9.69
C GLU A 108 4.83 3.66 8.87
N ILE A 109 4.87 4.55 7.87
CA ILE A 109 3.74 4.76 6.95
C ILE A 109 3.42 3.45 6.21
N LEU A 110 4.45 2.82 5.62
CA LEU A 110 4.30 1.57 4.89
C LEU A 110 3.81 0.43 5.79
N GLN A 111 4.32 0.34 7.01
CA GLN A 111 3.84 -0.64 8.00
C GLN A 111 2.35 -0.44 8.30
N ASN A 112 1.89 0.81 8.44
CA ASN A 112 0.49 1.10 8.73
C ASN A 112 -0.41 0.81 7.53
N VAL A 113 0.00 1.18 6.32
CA VAL A 113 -0.75 0.86 5.09
C VAL A 113 -0.82 -0.65 4.87
N LEU A 114 0.26 -1.39 5.12
CA LEU A 114 0.25 -2.86 5.04
C LEU A 114 -0.62 -3.48 6.14
N THR A 115 -0.68 -2.88 7.33
CA THR A 115 -1.61 -3.32 8.38
C THR A 115 -3.06 -3.20 7.91
N ASP A 116 -3.43 -2.07 7.29
CA ASP A 116 -4.76 -1.87 6.70
C ASP A 116 -5.04 -2.88 5.59
N PHE A 117 -4.08 -3.05 4.68
CA PHE A 117 -4.22 -3.98 3.56
C PHE A 117 -4.44 -5.43 4.01
N GLU A 118 -3.71 -5.88 5.02
CA GLU A 118 -3.82 -7.24 5.54
C GLU A 118 -5.08 -7.47 6.39
N ALA A 119 -5.60 -6.42 7.04
CA ALA A 119 -6.81 -6.51 7.86
C ALA A 119 -8.10 -6.33 7.04
N LEU A 120 -8.11 -5.38 6.10
CA LEU A 120 -9.29 -4.89 5.41
C LEU A 120 -9.31 -5.23 3.92
N GLY A 121 -8.18 -5.72 3.38
CA GLY A 121 -7.98 -5.94 1.94
C GLY A 121 -7.61 -4.68 1.15
N ASN A 122 -7.56 -3.51 1.80
CA ASN A 122 -7.25 -2.22 1.18
C ASN A 122 -6.33 -1.39 2.08
N GLY A 123 -5.41 -0.63 1.49
CA GLY A 123 -4.58 0.34 2.19
C GLY A 123 -4.24 1.50 1.25
N TYR A 124 -4.28 2.73 1.76
CA TYR A 124 -4.19 3.93 0.92
C TYR A 124 -3.06 4.85 1.36
N PHE A 125 -2.39 5.42 0.36
CA PHE A 125 -1.49 6.55 0.52
C PHE A 125 -2.19 7.82 0.06
N GLU A 126 -2.10 8.88 0.86
CA GLU A 126 -2.47 10.22 0.46
C GLU A 126 -1.18 10.96 0.08
N VAL A 127 -1.08 11.39 -1.18
CA VAL A 127 0.10 12.07 -1.72
C VAL A 127 -0.22 13.54 -1.91
N LEU A 128 0.44 14.41 -1.15
CA LEU A 128 0.27 15.86 -1.29
C LEU A 128 1.18 16.36 -2.40
N ARG A 129 0.61 17.18 -3.26
CA ARG A 129 1.31 17.88 -4.34
C ARG A 129 0.94 19.36 -4.29
N ASN A 130 1.77 20.19 -4.92
CA ASN A 130 1.45 21.60 -5.10
C ASN A 130 0.17 21.79 -5.95
N ARG A 131 -0.43 22.98 -5.89
CA ARG A 131 -1.68 23.33 -6.60
C ARG A 131 -1.66 22.97 -8.09
N PHE A 132 -0.49 23.01 -8.72
CA PHE A 132 -0.33 22.82 -10.16
C PHE A 132 0.06 21.39 -10.56
N GLY A 133 0.34 20.50 -9.59
CA GLY A 133 0.73 19.11 -9.83
C GLY A 133 2.03 18.90 -10.62
N ALA A 134 2.76 19.97 -10.94
CA ALA A 134 3.96 19.93 -11.77
C ALA A 134 5.22 19.55 -10.97
N ASP A 135 5.26 19.92 -9.69
CA ASP A 135 6.44 19.69 -8.85
C ASP A 135 6.43 18.30 -8.21
N ARG A 136 7.55 18.00 -7.55
CA ARG A 136 7.68 16.81 -6.70
C ARG A 136 6.59 16.81 -5.61
N PRO A 137 6.11 15.62 -5.20
CA PRO A 137 5.26 15.51 -4.02
C PRO A 137 5.91 16.19 -2.81
N THR A 138 5.08 16.81 -1.97
CA THR A 138 5.53 17.50 -0.75
C THR A 138 5.42 16.60 0.47
N ALA A 139 4.43 15.72 0.50
CA ALA A 139 4.27 14.78 1.60
C ALA A 139 3.52 13.50 1.20
N ILE A 140 3.70 12.44 1.98
CA ILE A 140 2.88 11.22 1.91
C ILE A 140 2.32 10.91 3.29
N TYR A 141 1.03 10.60 3.39
CA TYR A 141 0.37 10.12 4.60
C TYR A 141 -0.29 8.76 4.37
N ARG A 142 -0.47 7.99 5.45
CA ARG A 142 -1.36 6.83 5.46
C ARG A 142 -2.79 7.34 5.57
N LYS A 143 -3.67 6.95 4.66
CA LYS A 143 -5.10 7.27 4.73
C LYS A 143 -5.88 6.03 5.15
N SER A 144 -6.44 6.07 6.36
CA SER A 144 -7.27 4.99 6.88
C SER A 144 -8.64 4.99 6.20
N PHE A 145 -9.24 3.81 6.04
CA PHE A 145 -10.56 3.65 5.45
C PHE A 145 -11.67 4.48 6.15
N PRO A 146 -11.78 4.53 7.50
CA PRO A 146 -12.82 5.33 8.17
C PRO A 146 -12.79 6.81 7.76
N THR A 147 -11.60 7.35 7.47
CA THR A 147 -11.41 8.74 7.06
C THR A 147 -11.73 8.99 5.57
N LEU A 148 -11.82 7.93 4.75
CA LEU A 148 -12.12 8.05 3.32
C LEU A 148 -13.61 8.23 3.05
N TYR A 149 -14.46 7.65 3.91
CA TYR A 149 -15.93 7.68 3.78
C TYR A 149 -16.61 8.66 4.73
N GLU A 150 -15.85 9.40 5.52
CA GLU A 150 -16.41 10.51 6.26
C GLU A 150 -16.88 11.55 5.23
N PRO A 151 -18.19 11.85 5.15
CA PRO A 151 -18.65 12.96 4.33
C PRO A 151 -17.88 14.18 4.82
N ARG A 152 -17.23 14.93 3.93
CA ARG A 152 -16.82 16.30 4.29
C ARG A 152 -18.10 16.98 4.76
N ARG A 153 -18.29 17.11 6.08
CA ARG A 153 -19.48 17.75 6.64
C ARG A 153 -19.56 19.10 5.94
N GLY A 154 -20.60 19.24 5.13
CA GLY A 154 -20.78 20.38 4.25
C GLY A 154 -20.61 21.65 5.06
N GLY A 155 -19.91 22.61 4.47
CA GLY A 155 -20.00 23.99 4.96
C GLY A 155 -21.47 24.34 5.11
N VAL A 156 -21.80 24.91 6.26
CA VAL A 156 -23.13 25.44 6.56
C VAL A 156 -23.52 26.34 5.37
N PRO A 157 -24.64 26.09 4.68
CA PRO A 157 -25.13 27.03 3.68
C PRO A 157 -25.44 28.33 4.42
N ASN A 158 -24.82 29.44 4.01
CA ASN A 158 -25.26 30.75 4.44
C ASN A 158 -26.69 30.94 3.92
N GLU A 159 -27.65 30.98 4.84
CA GLU A 159 -29.01 31.43 4.56
C GLU A 159 -28.95 32.88 4.07
N VAL A 160 -29.57 33.12 2.90
CA VAL A 160 -29.85 34.45 2.35
C VAL A 160 -31.35 34.65 2.39
#